data_AF-A0A9D5A6K0-F1
#
_entry.id   AF-A0A9D5A6K0-F1
#
_cell.length_a   1.000
_cell.length_b   1.000
_cell.length_c   1.000
_cell.angle_alpha   90.00
_cell.angle_beta   90.00
_cell.angle_gamma   90.00
#
_symmetry.space_group_name_H-M   'P 1'
#
loop_
_entity.id
_entity.type
_entity.pdbx_description
1 polymer ?
#
loop_
_entity_poly.entity_id
_entity_poly.type
_entity_poly.pdbx_seq_one_letter_code
_entity_poly.pdbx_strand_id
1 'polypeptide(L)'
;GDRIENSRYVFKMREPQMCNIVCKLKLDAKTAKAFKEKIDDEYRVNMILDNLPLVVPIKRVDQDSTVYQIGFHVGLKGQYSGSKEEKFFIHNHLAFTVRYHRDLLTESARIVGFEVKPFSVKHEYEGKWEEKTRLTTCDPHAKHTVVNSNTPQEVEEGKEIIFTYDVEFQVR
;
A
#
# COMPACT_ATOMS: atom_id res chain seq x y z
N GLY A 1 5.29 -8.48 21.00
CA GLY A 1 4.79 -7.78 19.81
C GLY A 1 3.36 -7.38 20.06
N ASP A 2 3.13 -6.48 21.01
CA ASP A 2 1.81 -5.94 21.40
C ASP A 2 1.86 -4.41 21.53
N ARG A 3 2.91 -3.79 21.00
CA ARG A 3 3.12 -2.35 21.10
C ARG A 3 2.69 -1.69 19.80
N ILE A 4 1.82 -0.69 19.94
CA ILE A 4 1.49 0.22 18.86
C ILE A 4 2.71 1.11 18.64
N GLU A 5 3.24 1.11 17.43
CA GLU A 5 4.37 1.93 17.02
C GLU A 5 3.95 2.85 15.88
N ASN A 6 4.56 4.04 15.84
CA ASN A 6 4.29 4.99 14.78
C ASN A 6 4.83 4.47 13.45
N SER A 7 3.95 4.42 12.45
CA SER A 7 4.34 4.11 11.08
C SER A 7 5.05 5.30 10.42
N ARG A 8 5.68 5.06 9.26
CA ARG A 8 6.23 6.13 8.41
C ARG A 8 5.20 6.79 7.50
N TYR A 9 3.95 6.30 7.50
CA TYR A 9 2.85 6.87 6.72
C TYR A 9 2.27 8.07 7.50
N VAL A 10 2.26 9.24 6.87
CA VAL A 10 1.84 10.50 7.51
C VAL A 10 0.68 11.08 6.72
N PHE A 11 -0.46 11.25 7.37
CA PHE A 11 -1.66 11.77 6.73
C PHE A 11 -1.91 13.20 7.20
N LYS A 12 -2.25 14.08 6.26
CA LYS A 12 -2.76 15.42 6.56
C LYS A 12 -4.27 15.41 6.33
N MET A 13 -5.02 15.62 7.40
CA MET A 13 -6.48 15.47 7.37
C MET A 13 -7.11 16.40 6.32
N ARG A 14 -7.94 15.84 5.43
CA ARG A 14 -8.58 16.52 4.28
C ARG A 14 -7.61 17.03 3.20
N GLU A 15 -6.35 16.64 3.23
CA GLU A 15 -5.39 16.91 2.15
C GLU A 15 -5.09 15.59 1.43
N PRO A 16 -5.70 15.33 0.26
CA PRO A 16 -5.37 14.13 -0.50
C PRO A 16 -3.91 14.17 -0.92
N GLN A 17 -3.24 13.02 -0.84
CA GLN A 17 -1.84 12.88 -1.20
C GLN A 17 -1.70 11.73 -2.19
N MET A 18 -0.75 11.87 -3.11
CA MET A 18 -0.56 10.90 -4.18
C MET A 18 0.94 10.64 -4.37
N CYS A 19 1.30 9.38 -4.58
CA CYS A 19 2.63 8.86 -4.82
C CYS A 19 3.68 9.35 -3.81
N ASN A 20 3.33 9.33 -2.53
CA ASN A 20 4.28 9.67 -1.47
C ASN A 20 5.30 8.54 -1.31
N ILE A 21 6.58 8.86 -1.42
CA ILE A 21 7.67 7.90 -1.17
C ILE A 21 7.90 7.79 0.34
N VAL A 22 7.85 6.56 0.86
CA VAL A 22 8.12 6.24 2.27
C VAL A 22 9.60 5.97 2.48
N CYS A 23 10.14 5.02 1.70
CA CYS A 23 11.54 4.65 1.72
C CYS A 23 11.92 3.85 0.48
N LYS A 24 13.23 3.74 0.27
CA LYS A 24 13.85 2.83 -0.68
C LYS A 24 14.67 1.80 0.11
N LEU A 25 14.53 0.53 -0.25
CA LEU A 25 15.20 -0.60 0.39
C LEU A 25 15.84 -1.48 -0.69
N LYS A 26 17.15 -1.71 -0.58
CA LYS A 26 17.81 -2.74 -1.38
C LYS A 26 17.80 -4.06 -0.60
N LEU A 27 17.30 -5.11 -1.23
CA LEU A 27 17.21 -6.42 -0.60
C LEU A 27 18.57 -7.11 -0.57
N ASP A 28 19.02 -7.48 0.63
CA ASP A 28 20.04 -8.51 0.81
C ASP A 28 19.40 -9.90 0.86
N ALA A 29 20.21 -10.97 0.80
CA ALA A 29 19.72 -12.34 0.87
C ALA A 29 18.81 -12.60 2.08
N LYS A 30 19.18 -12.05 3.24
CA LYS A 30 18.46 -12.24 4.52
C LYS A 30 17.07 -11.59 4.48
N THR A 31 16.99 -10.35 4.02
CA THR A 31 15.76 -9.57 3.95
C THR A 31 14.83 -10.10 2.86
N ALA A 32 15.39 -10.49 1.71
CA ALA A 32 14.62 -11.15 0.65
C ALA A 32 13.99 -12.45 1.17
N LYS A 33 14.76 -13.29 1.87
CA LYS A 33 14.25 -14.52 2.48
C LYS A 33 13.17 -14.23 3.53
N ALA A 34 13.39 -13.27 4.42
CA ALA A 34 12.41 -12.90 5.45
C ALA A 34 11.10 -12.37 4.85
N PHE A 35 11.14 -11.63 3.74
CA PHE A 35 9.91 -11.23 3.04
C PHE A 35 9.20 -12.42 2.40
N LYS A 36 9.93 -13.34 1.76
CA LYS A 36 9.33 -14.55 1.18
C LYS A 36 8.64 -15.40 2.24
N GLU A 37 9.29 -15.64 3.39
CA GLU A 37 8.72 -16.36 4.53
C GLU A 37 7.44 -15.68 5.02
N LYS A 38 7.46 -14.35 5.22
CA LYS A 38 6.24 -13.61 5.62
C LYS A 38 5.11 -13.69 4.60
N ILE A 39 5.42 -13.74 3.31
CA ILE A 39 4.41 -13.91 2.26
C ILE A 39 3.85 -15.32 2.29
N ASP A 40 4.69 -16.32 2.54
CA ASP A 40 4.28 -17.73 2.64
C ASP A 40 3.41 -18.00 3.87
N ASP A 41 3.74 -17.38 5.01
CA ASP A 41 2.98 -17.41 6.26
C ASP A 41 1.71 -16.52 6.23
N GLU A 42 1.34 -15.99 5.07
CA GLU A 42 0.22 -15.08 4.86
C GLU A 42 0.20 -13.86 5.81
N TYR A 43 1.38 -13.41 6.23
CA TYR A 43 1.53 -12.38 7.26
C TYR A 43 0.81 -11.09 6.89
N ARG A 44 0.00 -10.60 7.83
CA ARG A 44 -0.80 -9.38 7.65
C ARG A 44 -0.19 -8.21 8.43
N VAL A 45 -0.10 -7.07 7.77
CA VAL A 45 0.24 -5.80 8.40
C VAL A 45 -1.03 -5.15 8.91
N ASN A 46 -1.09 -4.94 10.22
CA ASN A 46 -2.17 -4.23 10.88
C ASN A 46 -1.73 -2.79 11.17
N MET A 47 -2.64 -1.84 10.94
CA MET A 47 -2.45 -0.43 11.29
C MET A 47 -3.73 0.09 11.94
N ILE A 48 -3.62 1.17 12.70
CA ILE A 48 -4.75 1.83 13.36
C ILE A 48 -4.64 3.33 13.09
N LEU A 49 -5.78 3.98 12.86
CA LEU A 49 -5.90 5.43 12.73
C LEU A 49 -7.13 5.88 13.54
N ASP A 50 -6.95 6.80 14.50
CA ASP A 50 -8.04 7.27 15.38
C ASP A 50 -8.84 6.12 15.99
N ASN A 51 -8.12 5.12 16.52
CA ASN A 51 -8.67 3.88 17.09
C ASN A 51 -9.44 2.97 16.12
N LEU A 52 -9.48 3.28 14.82
CA LEU A 52 -10.07 2.42 13.80
C LEU A 52 -9.02 1.52 13.16
N PRO A 53 -9.28 0.20 13.05
CA PRO A 53 -8.36 -0.71 12.37
C PRO A 53 -8.36 -0.44 10.87
N LEU A 54 -7.19 -0.60 10.26
CA LEU A 54 -7.04 -0.63 8.82
C LEU A 54 -7.72 -1.87 8.25
N VAL A 55 -8.57 -1.69 7.25
CA VAL A 55 -9.28 -2.80 6.59
C VAL A 55 -9.13 -2.80 5.08
N VAL A 56 -9.15 -4.00 4.48
CA VAL A 56 -9.22 -4.21 3.03
C VAL A 56 -10.67 -4.52 2.65
N PRO A 57 -11.34 -3.69 1.84
CA PRO A 57 -12.68 -3.98 1.33
C PRO A 57 -12.60 -5.02 0.21
N ILE A 58 -13.32 -6.13 0.36
CA ILE A 58 -13.43 -7.21 -0.62
C ILE A 58 -14.88 -7.26 -1.10
N LYS A 59 -15.08 -6.95 -2.38
CA LYS A 59 -16.38 -7.12 -3.04
C LYS A 59 -16.63 -8.61 -3.28
N ARG A 60 -17.78 -9.10 -2.80
CA ARG A 60 -18.24 -10.43 -3.12
C ARG A 60 -18.78 -10.46 -4.55
N VAL A 61 -18.51 -11.55 -5.27
CA VAL A 61 -18.98 -11.72 -6.68
C VAL A 61 -20.44 -12.17 -6.70
N ASP A 62 -20.87 -12.87 -5.65
CA ASP A 62 -22.17 -13.50 -5.49
C ASP A 62 -23.23 -12.62 -4.80
N GLN A 63 -22.79 -11.61 -4.06
CA GLN A 63 -23.65 -10.70 -3.31
C GLN A 63 -23.15 -9.28 -3.54
N ASP A 64 -24.04 -8.31 -3.71
CA ASP A 64 -23.70 -6.87 -3.75
C ASP A 64 -23.31 -6.35 -2.35
N SER A 65 -22.52 -7.14 -1.62
CA SER A 65 -22.04 -6.89 -0.27
C SER A 65 -20.52 -6.83 -0.27
N THR A 66 -19.98 -5.92 0.55
CA THR A 66 -18.54 -5.76 0.74
C THR A 66 -18.16 -6.32 2.10
N VAL A 67 -17.21 -7.25 2.13
CA VAL A 67 -16.61 -7.75 3.37
C VAL A 67 -15.35 -6.97 3.67
N TYR A 68 -15.16 -6.60 4.93
CA TYR A 68 -13.97 -5.89 5.37
C TYR A 68 -13.06 -6.85 6.13
N GLN A 69 -11.82 -7.00 5.67
CA GLN A 69 -10.82 -7.81 6.38
C GLN A 69 -9.78 -6.91 7.05
N ILE A 70 -9.38 -7.23 8.28
CA ILE A 70 -8.42 -6.43 9.05
C ILE A 70 -7.00 -6.63 8.51
N GLY A 71 -6.29 -5.53 8.25
CA GLY A 71 -4.92 -5.53 7.73
C GLY A 71 -4.82 -6.05 6.29
N PHE A 72 -3.64 -5.92 5.71
CA PHE A 72 -3.33 -6.37 4.35
C PHE A 72 -2.15 -7.35 4.37
N HIS A 73 -2.11 -8.29 3.43
CA HIS A 73 -0.97 -9.21 3.30
C HIS A 73 0.30 -8.48 2.86
N VAL A 74 1.46 -8.87 3.38
CA VAL A 74 2.76 -8.29 2.99
C VAL A 74 3.01 -8.39 1.48
N GLY A 75 2.47 -9.43 0.84
CA GLY A 75 2.63 -9.67 -0.59
C GLY A 75 1.74 -10.81 -1.05
N LEU A 76 2.05 -11.37 -2.21
CA LEU A 76 1.35 -12.49 -2.81
C LEU A 76 2.33 -13.41 -3.55
N LYS A 77 1.95 -14.68 -3.67
CA LYS A 77 2.59 -15.64 -4.58
C LYS A 77 1.87 -15.60 -5.92
N GLY A 78 2.62 -15.67 -7.01
CA GLY A 78 2.05 -15.63 -8.35
C GLY A 78 2.99 -16.22 -9.39
N GLN A 79 2.48 -16.37 -10.60
CA GLN A 79 3.24 -16.89 -11.74
C GLN A 79 3.08 -15.91 -12.90
N TYR A 80 4.16 -15.70 -13.65
CA TYR A 80 4.08 -14.98 -14.91
C TYR A 80 3.37 -15.83 -15.97
N SER A 81 2.62 -15.18 -16.86
CA SER A 81 1.98 -15.86 -17.98
C SER A 81 3.01 -16.62 -18.81
N GLY A 82 2.83 -17.94 -18.93
CA GLY A 82 3.74 -18.81 -19.66
C GLY A 82 4.93 -19.36 -18.85
N SER A 83 5.10 -18.98 -17.58
CA SER A 83 6.04 -19.61 -16.66
C SER A 83 5.31 -20.51 -15.66
N LYS A 84 5.93 -21.65 -15.30
CA LYS A 84 5.49 -22.50 -14.19
C LYS A 84 6.21 -22.16 -12.88
N GLU A 85 7.15 -21.23 -12.92
CA GLU A 85 7.91 -20.82 -11.74
C GLU A 85 7.05 -19.90 -10.87
N GLU A 86 6.80 -20.32 -9.64
CA GLU A 86 6.16 -19.49 -8.63
C GLU A 86 7.15 -18.43 -8.12
N LYS A 87 6.70 -17.18 -8.15
CA LYS A 87 7.45 -16.01 -7.70
C LYS A 87 6.71 -15.33 -6.57
N PHE A 88 7.47 -14.61 -5.75
CA PHE A 88 6.97 -13.85 -4.61
C PHE A 88 6.97 -12.37 -4.97
N PHE A 89 5.83 -11.72 -4.75
CA PHE A 89 5.62 -10.31 -5.04
C PHE A 89 5.25 -9.58 -3.76
N ILE A 90 5.82 -8.39 -3.54
CA ILE A 90 5.55 -7.59 -2.34
C ILE A 90 4.52 -6.51 -2.63
N HIS A 91 3.62 -6.24 -1.68
CA HIS A 91 2.77 -5.06 -1.70
C HIS A 91 3.56 -3.85 -1.20
N ASN A 92 4.11 -3.08 -2.12
CA ASN A 92 4.94 -1.92 -1.83
C ASN A 92 4.25 -0.58 -2.10
N HIS A 93 3.06 -0.57 -2.70
CA HIS A 93 2.24 0.63 -2.82
C HIS A 93 0.91 0.44 -2.10
N LEU A 94 0.54 1.39 -1.22
CA LEU A 94 -0.70 1.34 -0.45
C LEU A 94 -1.59 2.54 -0.81
N ALA A 95 -2.76 2.28 -1.38
CA ALA A 95 -3.76 3.32 -1.57
C ALA A 95 -4.72 3.35 -0.39
N PHE A 96 -4.61 4.36 0.46
CA PHE A 96 -5.46 4.54 1.63
C PHE A 96 -6.70 5.37 1.30
N THR A 97 -7.83 4.96 1.84
CA THR A 97 -9.07 5.75 1.83
C THR A 97 -9.52 6.00 3.27
N VAL A 98 -9.51 7.26 3.69
CA VAL A 98 -9.96 7.69 5.00
C VAL A 98 -11.37 8.27 4.86
N ARG A 99 -12.35 7.56 5.42
CA ARG A 99 -13.75 8.02 5.44
C ARG A 99 -13.99 8.85 6.68
N TYR A 100 -14.69 9.97 6.53
CA TYR A 100 -14.96 10.87 7.64
C TYR A 100 -16.36 11.48 7.56
N HIS A 101 -16.94 11.77 8.72
CA HIS A 101 -18.12 12.62 8.83
C HIS A 101 -17.66 14.06 9.05
N ARG A 102 -18.33 15.00 8.38
CA ARG A 102 -18.14 16.44 8.59
C ARG A 102 -19.36 16.99 9.31
N ASP A 103 -19.12 17.65 10.42
CA ASP A 103 -20.12 18.50 11.05
C ASP A 103 -20.18 19.84 10.30
N LEU A 104 -21.36 20.21 9.80
CA LEU A 104 -21.57 21.44 9.04
C LEU A 104 -21.62 22.69 9.93
N LEU A 105 -21.94 22.53 11.22
CA LEU A 105 -22.04 23.64 12.17
C LEU A 105 -20.67 23.99 12.77
N THR A 106 -19.88 22.97 13.12
CA THR A 106 -18.58 23.15 13.79
C THR A 106 -17.38 23.04 12.85
N GLU A 107 -17.61 22.65 11.59
CA GLU A 107 -16.59 22.27 10.59
C GLU A 107 -15.61 21.18 11.05
N SER A 108 -15.93 20.49 12.14
CA SER A 108 -15.12 19.39 12.66
C SER A 108 -15.25 18.16 11.76
N ALA A 109 -14.19 17.35 11.74
CA ALA A 109 -14.13 16.13 10.97
C ALA A 109 -13.81 14.96 11.90
N ARG A 110 -14.63 13.91 11.85
CA ARG A 110 -14.41 12.67 12.61
C ARG A 110 -14.18 11.52 11.66
N ILE A 111 -13.10 10.76 11.86
CA ILE A 111 -12.80 9.59 11.05
C ILE A 111 -13.78 8.47 11.42
N VAL A 112 -14.34 7.81 10.40
CA VAL A 112 -15.32 6.73 10.53
C VAL A 112 -14.96 5.49 9.71
N GLY A 113 -13.89 5.54 8.93
CA GLY A 113 -13.37 4.38 8.21
C GLY A 113 -11.93 4.57 7.79
N PHE A 114 -11.17 3.48 7.86
CA PHE A 114 -9.78 3.45 7.44
C PHE A 114 -9.53 2.23 6.55
N GLU A 115 -9.55 2.46 5.24
CA GLU A 115 -9.48 1.42 4.22
C GLU A 115 -8.14 1.47 3.48
N VAL A 116 -7.68 0.31 3.00
CA VAL A 116 -6.49 0.22 2.15
C VAL A 116 -6.73 -0.73 0.97
N LYS A 117 -6.19 -0.35 -0.18
CA LYS A 117 -5.98 -1.25 -1.31
C LYS A 117 -4.48 -1.42 -1.55
N PRO A 118 -3.92 -2.60 -1.29
CA PRO A 118 -2.50 -2.87 -1.53
C PRO A 118 -2.24 -3.17 -3.00
N PHE A 119 -1.08 -2.74 -3.50
CA PHE A 119 -0.60 -3.00 -4.86
C PHE A 119 0.86 -3.43 -4.84
N SER A 120 1.20 -4.31 -5.78
CA SER A 120 2.58 -4.65 -6.08
C SER A 120 2.99 -3.93 -7.35
N VAL A 121 4.02 -3.10 -7.29
CA VAL A 121 4.47 -2.30 -8.43
C VAL A 121 5.98 -2.13 -8.41
N LYS A 122 6.63 -2.54 -9.48
CA LYS A 122 8.04 -2.28 -9.72
C LYS A 122 8.20 -0.81 -10.11
N HIS A 123 8.47 0.04 -9.13
CA HIS A 123 8.62 1.46 -9.37
C HIS A 123 9.85 1.77 -10.21
N GLU A 124 9.65 2.65 -11.19
CA GLU A 124 10.70 3.19 -12.05
C GLU A 124 10.82 4.70 -11.84
N TYR A 125 12.02 5.23 -12.03
CA TYR A 125 12.38 6.63 -11.94
C TYR A 125 13.51 6.95 -12.91
N GLU A 126 13.58 8.21 -13.34
CA GLU A 126 14.64 8.67 -14.24
C GLU A 126 15.84 9.21 -13.45
N GLY A 127 17.05 8.93 -13.94
CA GLY A 127 18.28 9.48 -13.38
C GLY A 127 18.74 8.80 -12.09
N LYS A 128 19.45 9.55 -11.24
CA LYS A 128 19.97 9.07 -9.95
C LYS A 128 18.95 9.29 -8.85
N TRP A 129 18.97 8.40 -7.86
CA TRP A 129 18.12 8.55 -6.68
C TRP A 129 18.60 9.72 -5.81
N GLU A 130 17.77 10.76 -5.72
CA GLU A 130 17.93 11.95 -4.88
C GLU A 130 16.69 12.15 -3.98
N GLU A 131 16.77 13.06 -3.01
CA GLU A 131 15.67 13.33 -2.07
C GLU A 131 14.36 13.76 -2.77
N LYS A 132 14.45 14.34 -3.96
CA LYS A 132 13.31 14.80 -4.77
C LYS A 132 13.03 13.91 -5.98
N THR A 133 13.47 12.64 -5.94
CA THR A 133 13.21 11.68 -7.02
C THR A 133 11.73 11.58 -7.31
N ARG A 134 11.37 11.66 -8.60
CA ARG A 134 10.02 11.43 -9.08
C ARG A 134 9.94 10.04 -9.70
N LEU A 135 8.87 9.33 -9.37
CA LEU A 135 8.58 8.05 -9.98
C LEU A 135 7.81 8.28 -11.28
N THR A 136 8.03 7.43 -12.27
CA THR A 136 7.27 7.45 -13.54
C THR A 136 6.03 6.56 -13.44
N THR A 137 6.11 5.54 -12.60
CA THR A 137 5.05 4.55 -12.31
C THR A 137 3.92 5.07 -11.43
N CYS A 138 4.15 6.16 -10.70
CA CYS A 138 3.11 7.00 -10.13
C CYS A 138 3.58 8.45 -10.17
N ASP A 139 2.74 9.36 -10.67
CA ASP A 139 3.08 10.78 -10.76
C ASP A 139 1.84 11.65 -10.50
N PRO A 140 1.82 12.45 -9.43
CA PRO A 140 0.73 13.37 -9.13
C PRO A 140 0.47 14.40 -10.23
N HIS A 141 1.50 14.85 -10.94
CA HIS A 141 1.38 15.89 -11.97
C HIS A 141 0.74 15.35 -13.23
N ALA A 142 1.11 14.13 -13.61
CA ALA A 142 0.51 13.40 -14.73
C ALA A 142 -0.81 12.71 -14.35
N LYS A 143 -1.24 12.79 -13.08
CA LYS A 143 -2.38 12.03 -12.52
C LYS A 143 -2.27 10.52 -12.78
N HIS A 144 -1.05 10.01 -12.81
CA HIS A 144 -0.77 8.60 -13.03
C HIS A 144 -0.76 7.88 -11.68
N THR A 145 -1.80 7.10 -11.41
CA THR A 145 -1.92 6.28 -10.19
C THR A 145 -1.47 4.85 -10.45
N VAL A 146 -1.05 4.15 -9.40
CA VAL A 146 -0.74 2.72 -9.51
C VAL A 146 -2.01 1.93 -9.79
N VAL A 147 -1.92 1.00 -10.74
CA VAL A 147 -3.00 0.12 -11.18
C VAL A 147 -2.51 -1.32 -11.24
N ASN A 148 -3.44 -2.28 -11.24
CA ASN A 148 -3.10 -3.71 -11.27
C ASN A 148 -2.37 -4.16 -12.54
N SER A 149 -2.38 -3.36 -13.61
CA SER A 149 -1.65 -3.64 -14.86
C SER A 149 -0.18 -3.24 -14.82
N ASN A 150 0.27 -2.52 -13.77
CA ASN A 150 1.70 -2.25 -13.62
C ASN A 150 2.47 -3.55 -13.38
N THR A 151 3.73 -3.58 -13.82
CA THR A 151 4.62 -4.72 -13.56
C THR A 151 4.78 -4.89 -12.05
N PRO A 152 4.51 -6.08 -11.49
CA PRO A 152 4.59 -6.29 -10.04
C PRO A 152 6.05 -6.31 -9.56
N GLN A 153 6.25 -6.02 -8.27
CA GLN A 153 7.56 -5.99 -7.64
C GLN A 153 7.92 -7.37 -7.08
N GLU A 154 8.83 -8.06 -7.75
CA GLU A 154 9.40 -9.32 -7.27
C GLU A 154 10.31 -9.13 -6.05
N VAL A 155 10.29 -10.11 -5.15
CA VAL A 155 11.17 -10.20 -3.98
C VAL A 155 12.36 -11.09 -4.30
N GLU A 156 13.48 -10.51 -4.69
CA GLU A 156 14.74 -11.22 -4.94
C GLU A 156 15.94 -10.44 -4.40
N GLU A 157 17.02 -11.15 -4.10
CA GLU A 157 18.27 -10.53 -3.65
C GLU A 157 18.79 -9.54 -4.70
N GLY A 158 19.31 -8.40 -4.24
CA GLY A 158 19.86 -7.35 -5.07
C GLY A 158 18.82 -6.41 -5.69
N LYS A 159 17.52 -6.76 -5.66
CA LYS A 159 16.44 -5.89 -6.11
C LYS A 159 16.25 -4.71 -5.16
N GLU A 160 15.87 -3.57 -5.72
CA GLU A 160 15.47 -2.39 -4.96
C GLU A 160 13.95 -2.32 -4.92
N ILE A 161 13.39 -2.12 -3.73
CA ILE A 161 11.97 -1.92 -3.50
C ILE A 161 11.78 -0.49 -3.00
N ILE A 162 10.87 0.23 -3.64
CA ILE A 162 10.45 1.56 -3.22
C ILE A 162 9.05 1.39 -2.62
N PHE A 163 8.87 1.85 -1.38
CA PHE A 163 7.57 1.85 -0.74
C PHE A 163 6.90 3.20 -0.95
N THR A 164 5.65 3.18 -1.41
CA THR A 164 4.88 4.39 -1.67
C THR A 164 3.44 4.26 -1.18
N TYR A 165 2.74 5.39 -1.11
CA TYR A 165 1.32 5.40 -0.76
C TYR A 165 0.58 6.59 -1.32
N ASP A 166 -0.73 6.38 -1.46
CA ASP A 166 -1.73 7.41 -1.74
C ASP A 166 -2.66 7.56 -0.54
N VAL A 167 -3.23 8.75 -0.36
CA VAL A 167 -4.24 9.03 0.67
C VAL A 167 -5.37 9.81 0.01
N GLU A 168 -6.57 9.24 0.05
CA GLU A 168 -7.80 9.90 -0.34
C GLU A 168 -8.73 10.06 0.86
N PHE A 169 -9.45 11.18 0.92
CA PHE A 169 -10.47 11.44 1.94
C PHE A 169 -11.85 11.45 1.30
N GLN A 170 -12.78 10.66 1.85
CA GLN A 170 -14.15 10.58 1.35
C GLN A 170 -15.13 10.96 2.46
N VAL A 171 -16.05 11.88 2.15
CA VAL A 171 -17.15 12.22 3.05
C VAL A 171 -18.15 11.07 3.03
N ARG A 172 -18.54 10.60 4.21
CA ARG A 172 -19.62 9.64 4.39
C ARG A 172 -20.86 10.30 4.97
#